data_AF-A0A0F8ZSD9-F1
#
_entry.id   AF-A0A0F8ZSD9-F1
#
_cell.length_a   1.000
_cell.length_b   1.000
_cell.length_c   1.000
_cell.angle_alpha   90.00
_cell.angle_beta   90.00
_cell.angle_gamma   90.00
#
_symmetry.space_group_name_H-M   'P 1'
#
loop_
_entity.id
_entity.type
_entity.pdbx_description
1 polymer ?
#
loop_
_entity_poly.entity_id
_entity_poly.type
_entity_poly.pdbx_seq_one_letter_code
_entity_poly.pdbx_strand_id
1 'polypeptide(L)'
;MKIVAFSDWRVQNIEHFIEYLKGLKAKPDVIVYAGDDLERFNNVPYMAIPKILRNRYREELIKIQEPFGKFDKNIVEDIILRNDIEYKMDENKFEKVASFSRYGLLVVAGNDDHYYRKKAISGEKVVDIHDNYVIIDDYAIIGIEGSTDNLSPLYHTEKEIKDHLETKIKQIGDRQLIIVSHSPPFKILDFSIRYSQGHIGSNALRDFIQKNSNRVRLVISGHSHLQGGKSKEFKNTYVVNCSSHDNYGEPGKIAIIDISDDNVDISWKTLYELSTIPLIGDKTYEKLGEHGILQVEQLAA
;
A
#
# COMPACT_ATOMS: atom_id res chain seq x y z
N MET A 1 -18.51 10.25 2.59
CA MET A 1 -17.66 9.29 1.87
C MET A 1 -17.07 8.28 2.86
N LYS A 2 -17.14 6.99 2.54
CA LYS A 2 -16.56 5.90 3.33
C LYS A 2 -15.26 5.40 2.70
N ILE A 3 -14.17 5.46 3.45
CA ILE A 3 -12.82 5.04 3.05
C ILE A 3 -12.43 3.81 3.86
N VAL A 4 -11.89 2.80 3.19
CA VAL A 4 -11.17 1.69 3.85
C VAL A 4 -9.69 1.84 3.53
N ALA A 5 -8.84 1.94 4.54
CA ALA A 5 -7.42 2.20 4.37
C ALA A 5 -6.53 1.18 5.07
N PHE A 6 -5.46 0.79 4.41
CA PHE A 6 -4.45 -0.16 4.90
C PHE A 6 -3.08 0.17 4.29
N SER A 7 -2.01 -0.32 4.91
CA SER A 7 -0.63 -0.05 4.48
C SER A 7 0.33 -1.11 5.03
N ASP A 8 1.52 -1.17 4.45
CA ASP A 8 2.63 -2.02 4.94
C ASP A 8 2.18 -3.49 5.07
N TRP A 9 1.39 -3.94 4.09
CA TRP A 9 0.84 -5.30 4.06
C TRP A 9 1.97 -6.22 3.62
N ARG A 10 2.87 -6.56 4.54
CA ARG A 10 4.16 -7.20 4.28
C ARG A 10 4.13 -8.70 4.43
N VAL A 11 3.61 -9.15 5.56
CA VAL A 11 3.56 -10.57 5.94
C VAL A 11 2.15 -11.11 5.97
N GLN A 12 1.15 -10.22 6.02
CA GLN A 12 -0.26 -10.58 6.06
C GLN A 12 -0.71 -11.19 4.73
N ASN A 13 -1.57 -12.19 4.81
CA ASN A 13 -2.26 -12.80 3.70
C ASN A 13 -3.34 -11.85 3.17
N ILE A 14 -3.11 -11.34 1.96
CA ILE A 14 -4.04 -10.45 1.26
C ILE A 14 -5.40 -11.10 0.99
N GLU A 15 -5.49 -12.43 0.88
CA GLU A 15 -6.77 -13.11 0.69
C GLU A 15 -7.70 -12.91 1.90
N HIS A 16 -7.15 -12.81 3.12
CA HIS A 16 -7.96 -12.52 4.31
C HIS A 16 -8.56 -11.12 4.26
N PHE A 17 -7.82 -10.15 3.72
CA PHE A 17 -8.36 -8.82 3.48
C PHE A 17 -9.45 -8.83 2.41
N ILE A 18 -9.26 -9.58 1.33
CA ILE A 18 -10.26 -9.75 0.27
C ILE A 18 -11.55 -10.40 0.84
N GLU A 19 -11.44 -11.43 1.68
CA GLU A 19 -12.60 -12.04 2.35
C GLU A 19 -13.30 -11.06 3.29
N TYR A 20 -12.54 -10.25 4.03
CA TYR A 20 -13.12 -9.17 4.84
C TYR A 20 -13.91 -8.18 3.97
N LEU A 21 -13.36 -7.75 2.83
CA LEU A 21 -14.04 -6.85 1.89
C LEU A 21 -15.32 -7.47 1.31
N LYS A 22 -15.32 -8.77 0.99
CA LYS A 22 -16.52 -9.52 0.55
C LYS A 22 -17.62 -9.52 1.61
N GLY A 23 -17.25 -9.59 2.90
CA GLY A 23 -18.17 -9.61 4.03
C GLY A 23 -18.77 -8.25 4.40
N LEU A 24 -18.33 -7.15 3.79
CA LEU A 24 -18.87 -5.83 4.08
C LEU A 24 -20.33 -5.71 3.63
N LYS A 25 -21.21 -5.27 4.54
CA LYS A 25 -22.64 -5.04 4.25
C LYS A 25 -22.89 -4.00 3.15
N ALA A 26 -21.96 -3.07 2.98
CA ALA A 26 -21.99 -2.04 1.95
C ALA A 26 -20.58 -1.80 1.44
N LYS A 27 -20.44 -1.61 0.13
CA LYS A 27 -19.16 -1.27 -0.50
C LYS A 27 -18.68 0.10 0.01
N PRO A 28 -17.40 0.25 0.39
CA PRO A 28 -16.82 1.57 0.61
C PRO A 28 -16.85 2.38 -0.69
N ASP A 29 -16.82 3.71 -0.56
CA ASP A 29 -16.70 4.59 -1.71
C ASP A 29 -15.33 4.40 -2.36
N VAL A 30 -14.28 4.34 -1.55
CA VAL A 30 -12.90 4.18 -2.03
C VAL A 30 -12.07 3.33 -1.06
N ILE A 31 -11.13 2.57 -1.60
CA ILE A 31 -10.11 1.88 -0.81
C ILE A 31 -8.77 2.58 -1.03
N VAL A 32 -7.96 2.70 0.02
CA VAL A 32 -6.65 3.35 -0.01
C VAL A 32 -5.58 2.36 0.42
N TYR A 33 -4.52 2.23 -0.38
CA TYR A 33 -3.28 1.56 0.00
C TYR A 33 -2.16 2.60 0.17
N ALA A 34 -1.66 2.75 1.40
CA ALA A 34 -0.61 3.73 1.71
C ALA A 34 0.82 3.20 1.56
N GLY A 35 1.00 2.15 0.75
CA GLY A 35 2.29 1.77 0.18
C GLY A 35 3.05 0.64 0.86
N ASP A 36 4.23 0.40 0.30
CA ASP A 36 5.17 -0.72 0.44
C ASP A 36 4.70 -2.03 -0.22
N ASP A 37 5.66 -2.86 -0.62
CA ASP A 37 5.45 -4.23 -1.10
C ASP A 37 4.46 -4.36 -2.28
N LEU A 38 4.52 -3.43 -3.25
CA LEU A 38 3.61 -3.42 -4.41
C LEU A 38 3.65 -4.74 -5.21
N GLU A 39 4.80 -5.42 -5.25
CA GLU A 39 4.97 -6.71 -5.92
C GLU A 39 4.11 -7.84 -5.35
N ARG A 40 3.57 -7.69 -4.13
CA ARG A 40 2.66 -8.67 -3.53
C ARG A 40 1.25 -8.60 -4.10
N PHE A 41 0.93 -7.51 -4.80
CA PHE A 41 -0.42 -7.24 -5.30
C PHE A 41 -0.54 -7.38 -6.80
N ASN A 42 0.51 -7.02 -7.55
CA ASN A 42 0.51 -7.14 -8.99
C ASN A 42 1.93 -7.25 -9.53
N ASN A 43 2.06 -7.78 -10.74
CA ASN A 43 3.35 -7.93 -11.40
C ASN A 43 3.81 -6.60 -11.97
N VAL A 44 5.14 -6.42 -11.97
CA VAL A 44 5.77 -5.36 -12.73
C VAL A 44 5.97 -5.85 -14.17
N PRO A 45 5.49 -5.12 -15.20
CA PRO A 45 5.79 -5.47 -16.58
C PRO A 45 7.29 -5.62 -16.81
N TYR A 46 7.72 -6.71 -17.46
CA TYR A 46 9.15 -7.02 -17.65
C TYR A 46 9.94 -5.85 -18.25
N MET A 47 9.31 -5.11 -19.17
CA MET A 47 9.91 -3.96 -19.83
C MET A 47 10.20 -2.77 -18.88
N ALA A 48 9.46 -2.66 -17.78
CA ALA A 48 9.70 -1.66 -16.75
C ALA A 48 10.87 -2.02 -15.81
N ILE A 49 11.26 -3.30 -15.74
CA ILE A 49 12.35 -3.75 -14.88
C ILE A 49 13.70 -3.23 -15.43
N PRO A 50 14.55 -2.62 -14.57
CA PRO A 50 15.88 -2.13 -14.98
C PRO A 50 16.73 -3.21 -15.65
N LYS A 51 17.44 -2.85 -16.72
CA LYS A 51 18.24 -3.80 -17.52
C LYS A 51 19.24 -4.63 -16.69
N ILE A 52 19.85 -4.01 -15.67
CA ILE A 52 20.80 -4.69 -14.77
C ILE A 52 20.12 -5.83 -14.00
N LEU A 53 18.89 -5.62 -13.55
CA LEU A 53 18.11 -6.63 -12.84
C LEU A 53 17.62 -7.70 -13.83
N ARG A 54 17.15 -7.30 -15.01
CA ARG A 54 16.76 -8.23 -16.08
C ARG A 54 17.88 -9.21 -16.44
N ASN A 55 19.13 -8.76 -16.47
CA ASN A 55 20.28 -9.62 -16.75
C ASN A 55 20.50 -10.66 -15.64
N ARG A 56 20.36 -10.27 -14.36
CA ARG A 56 20.44 -11.21 -13.23
C ARG A 56 19.31 -12.24 -13.27
N TYR A 57 18.06 -11.80 -13.48
CA TYR A 57 16.91 -12.70 -13.65
C TYR A 57 17.10 -13.65 -14.83
N ARG A 58 17.64 -13.15 -15.93
CA ARG A 58 17.96 -13.94 -17.10
C ARG A 58 19.02 -15.01 -16.81
N GLU A 59 20.07 -14.68 -16.07
CA GLU A 59 21.07 -15.66 -15.63
C GLU A 59 20.48 -16.75 -14.72
N GLU A 60 19.56 -16.38 -13.83
CA GLU A 60 18.85 -17.34 -12.97
C GLU A 60 17.91 -18.26 -13.77
N LEU A 61 17.14 -17.71 -14.71
CA LEU A 61 16.29 -18.50 -15.62
C LEU A 61 17.13 -19.47 -16.46
N ILE A 62 18.29 -19.04 -16.97
CA ILE A 62 19.22 -19.91 -17.71
C ILE A 62 19.72 -21.05 -16.80
N LYS A 63 20.08 -20.77 -15.53
CA LYS A 63 20.52 -21.79 -14.56
C LYS A 63 19.42 -22.81 -14.23
N ILE A 64 18.18 -22.38 -14.07
CA ILE A 64 17.03 -23.26 -13.82
C ILE A 64 16.76 -24.18 -15.01
N GLN A 65 17.10 -23.73 -16.23
CA GLN A 65 16.92 -24.51 -17.46
C GLN A 65 18.10 -25.43 -17.81
N GLU A 66 19.29 -25.24 -17.24
CA GLU A 66 20.46 -26.12 -17.48
C GLU A 66 20.18 -27.64 -17.33
N PRO A 67 19.35 -28.11 -16.37
CA PRO A 67 19.00 -29.53 -16.25
C PRO A 67 18.15 -30.08 -17.41
N PHE A 68 17.48 -29.20 -18.17
CA PHE A 68 16.58 -29.56 -19.27
C PHE A 68 17.25 -29.45 -20.67
N GLY A 69 18.56 -29.16 -20.70
CA GLY A 69 19.36 -28.99 -21.91
C GLY A 69 19.71 -27.52 -22.21
N LYS A 70 20.82 -27.29 -22.94
CA LYS A 70 21.22 -25.95 -23.38
C LYS A 70 20.21 -25.41 -24.39
N PHE A 71 19.35 -24.49 -23.97
CA PHE A 71 18.59 -23.66 -24.90
C PHE A 71 19.51 -22.67 -25.62
N ASP A 72 19.29 -22.43 -26.91
CA ASP A 72 19.98 -21.36 -27.64
C ASP A 72 19.65 -20.02 -26.96
N LYS A 73 20.69 -19.24 -26.65
CA LYS A 73 20.57 -17.92 -26.03
C LYS A 73 19.63 -17.00 -26.80
N ASN A 74 19.59 -17.12 -28.13
CA ASN A 74 18.70 -16.37 -29.00
C ASN A 74 17.25 -16.84 -28.90
N ILE A 75 17.01 -18.15 -28.68
CA ILE A 75 15.67 -18.70 -28.44
C ILE A 75 15.16 -18.25 -27.07
N VAL A 76 16.00 -18.22 -26.04
CA VAL A 76 15.60 -17.69 -24.71
C VAL A 76 15.31 -16.19 -24.79
N GLU A 77 16.10 -15.41 -25.56
CA GLU A 77 15.79 -13.99 -25.82
C GLU A 77 14.47 -13.84 -26.55
N ASP A 78 14.26 -14.58 -27.62
CA ASP A 78 13.05 -14.53 -28.43
C ASP A 78 11.84 -15.05 -27.63
N ILE A 79 12.02 -16.00 -26.70
CA ILE A 79 10.99 -16.41 -25.75
C ILE A 79 10.71 -15.31 -24.73
N ILE A 80 11.71 -14.63 -24.16
CA ILE A 80 11.53 -13.53 -23.20
C ILE A 80 10.95 -12.25 -23.87
N LEU A 81 11.26 -12.04 -25.16
CA LEU A 81 10.83 -10.88 -25.95
C LEU A 81 9.50 -11.10 -26.68
N ARG A 82 9.20 -12.34 -27.12
CA ARG A 82 7.95 -12.69 -27.83
C ARG A 82 6.90 -13.33 -26.94
N ASN A 83 7.31 -14.08 -25.92
CA ASN A 83 6.44 -14.33 -24.78
C ASN A 83 6.85 -13.29 -23.74
N ASP A 84 5.97 -12.35 -23.46
CA ASP A 84 5.96 -11.75 -22.14
C ASP A 84 5.92 -12.91 -21.14
N ILE A 85 7.08 -13.42 -20.69
CA ILE A 85 7.17 -14.12 -19.42
C ILE A 85 7.02 -13.02 -18.38
N GLU A 86 5.84 -12.40 -18.37
CA GLU A 86 5.21 -11.95 -17.15
C GLU A 86 5.30 -13.17 -16.25
N TYR A 87 6.07 -13.06 -15.18
CA TYR A 87 5.86 -13.88 -14.01
C TYR A 87 4.44 -13.53 -13.56
N LYS A 88 3.43 -14.14 -14.19
CA LYS A 88 2.04 -13.80 -13.94
C LYS A 88 1.74 -14.36 -12.56
N MET A 89 1.70 -13.51 -11.54
CA MET A 89 0.65 -13.71 -10.53
C MET A 89 -0.65 -14.01 -11.29
N ASP A 90 -1.29 -15.13 -10.97
CA ASP A 90 -2.49 -15.60 -11.66
C ASP A 90 -3.64 -14.58 -11.63
N GLU A 91 -3.59 -13.63 -10.69
CA GLU A 91 -4.58 -12.56 -10.51
C GLU A 91 -3.92 -11.23 -10.13
N ASN A 92 -4.37 -10.14 -10.75
CA ASN A 92 -4.05 -8.76 -10.32
C ASN A 92 -4.87 -8.45 -9.06
N LYS A 93 -4.23 -8.52 -7.90
CA LYS A 93 -4.90 -8.32 -6.61
C LYS A 93 -5.30 -6.87 -6.38
N PHE A 94 -4.64 -5.91 -7.03
CA PHE A 94 -5.11 -4.52 -6.98
C PHE A 94 -6.47 -4.35 -7.64
N GLU A 95 -6.69 -4.93 -8.83
CA GLU A 95 -8.01 -4.92 -9.48
C GLU A 95 -9.05 -5.64 -8.63
N LYS A 96 -8.66 -6.78 -8.04
CA LYS A 96 -9.54 -7.54 -7.16
C LYS A 96 -9.99 -6.70 -5.97
N VAL A 97 -9.06 -6.04 -5.28
CA VAL A 97 -9.37 -5.12 -4.17
C VAL A 97 -10.22 -3.93 -4.67
N ALA A 98 -9.85 -3.30 -5.78
CA ALA A 98 -10.57 -2.17 -6.35
C ALA A 98 -12.04 -2.48 -6.63
N SER A 99 -12.35 -3.71 -7.07
CA SER A 99 -13.71 -4.16 -7.39
C SER A 99 -14.70 -4.12 -6.20
N PHE A 100 -14.18 -4.11 -4.96
CA PHE A 100 -14.97 -4.00 -3.74
C PHE A 100 -15.34 -2.58 -3.36
N SER A 101 -14.88 -1.58 -4.11
CA SER A 101 -15.20 -0.17 -3.88
C SER A 101 -16.01 0.44 -5.02
N ARG A 102 -16.60 1.61 -4.79
CA ARG A 102 -17.35 2.34 -5.81
C ARG A 102 -16.41 3.01 -6.83
N TYR A 103 -15.44 3.77 -6.34
CA TYR A 103 -14.54 4.62 -7.11
C TYR A 103 -13.16 4.01 -7.37
N GLY A 104 -12.81 2.91 -6.70
CA GLY A 104 -11.58 2.17 -6.95
C GLY A 104 -10.62 2.10 -5.76
N LEU A 105 -9.42 1.65 -6.09
CA LEU A 105 -8.28 1.60 -5.20
C LEU A 105 -7.31 2.74 -5.53
N LEU A 106 -7.02 3.57 -4.53
CA LEU A 106 -6.01 4.63 -4.62
C LEU A 106 -4.74 4.16 -3.93
N VAL A 107 -3.61 4.26 -4.63
CA VAL A 107 -2.33 3.72 -4.19
C VAL A 107 -1.25 4.79 -4.21
N VAL A 108 -0.40 4.79 -3.19
CA VAL A 108 0.94 5.40 -3.25
C VAL A 108 1.97 4.29 -3.06
N ALA A 109 3.14 4.43 -3.66
CA ALA A 109 4.27 3.55 -3.38
C ALA A 109 4.90 3.88 -2.02
N GLY A 110 5.48 2.89 -1.36
CA GLY A 110 6.21 3.07 -0.12
C GLY A 110 7.70 3.27 -0.33
N ASN A 111 8.45 3.41 0.75
CA ASN A 111 9.88 3.72 0.67
C ASN A 111 10.71 2.51 0.20
N ASP A 112 10.22 1.29 0.44
CA ASP A 112 10.89 0.05 0.03
C ASP A 112 10.59 -0.32 -1.44
N ASP A 113 9.61 0.34 -2.05
CA ASP A 113 9.26 0.14 -3.44
C ASP A 113 10.23 0.86 -4.37
N HIS A 114 11.12 0.16 -5.07
CA HIS A 114 11.89 0.80 -6.14
C HIS A 114 10.99 1.47 -7.19
N TYR A 115 11.45 2.58 -7.80
CA TYR A 115 10.70 3.36 -8.81
C TYR A 115 10.02 2.52 -9.92
N TYR A 116 10.61 1.39 -10.32
CA TYR A 116 10.04 0.53 -11.36
C TYR A 116 8.84 -0.29 -10.87
N ARG A 117 8.75 -0.55 -9.55
CA ARG A 117 7.63 -1.28 -8.93
C ARG A 117 6.33 -0.51 -8.97
N LYS A 118 6.37 0.82 -9.09
CA LYS A 118 5.19 1.65 -9.37
C LYS A 118 4.40 1.19 -10.58
N LYS A 119 5.05 0.55 -11.57
CA LYS A 119 4.35 0.01 -12.74
C LYS A 119 3.41 -1.16 -12.42
N ALA A 120 3.52 -1.77 -11.24
CA ALA A 120 2.53 -2.70 -10.72
C ALA A 120 1.21 -2.01 -10.34
N ILE A 121 1.21 -0.69 -10.09
CA ILE A 121 -0.01 0.09 -9.84
C ILE A 121 -0.75 0.30 -11.16
N SER A 122 -1.43 -0.74 -11.61
CA SER A 122 -2.16 -0.78 -12.86
C SER A 122 -3.38 -1.69 -12.75
N GLY A 123 -4.37 -1.41 -13.57
CA GLY A 123 -5.61 -2.17 -13.66
C GLY A 123 -6.87 -1.31 -13.61
N GLU A 124 -8.02 -1.93 -13.85
CA GLU A 124 -9.32 -1.30 -13.78
C GLU A 124 -9.57 -0.69 -12.39
N LYS A 125 -9.83 0.62 -12.36
CA LYS A 125 -10.06 1.41 -11.14
C LYS A 125 -8.92 1.34 -10.10
N VAL A 126 -7.69 1.11 -10.56
CA VAL A 126 -6.48 1.23 -9.75
C VAL A 126 -5.76 2.51 -10.14
N VAL A 127 -5.52 3.41 -9.19
CA VAL A 127 -4.96 4.73 -9.46
C VAL A 127 -3.73 4.98 -8.59
N ASP A 128 -2.59 5.23 -9.24
CA ASP A 128 -1.44 5.87 -8.61
C ASP A 128 -1.77 7.34 -8.34
N ILE A 129 -2.02 7.67 -7.08
CA ILE A 129 -2.39 9.03 -6.66
C ILE A 129 -1.19 9.89 -6.29
N HIS A 130 0.05 9.38 -6.35
CA HIS A 130 1.21 10.26 -6.34
C HIS A 130 1.23 11.08 -7.63
N ASP A 131 1.17 10.40 -8.78
CA ASP A 131 1.23 11.05 -10.09
C ASP A 131 -0.10 11.71 -10.48
N ASN A 132 -1.23 11.20 -9.97
CA ASN A 132 -2.57 11.71 -10.27
C ASN A 132 -3.23 12.38 -9.05
N TYR A 133 -4.50 12.77 -9.19
CA TYR A 133 -5.39 13.10 -8.08
C TYR A 133 -6.77 12.58 -8.43
N VAL A 134 -7.60 12.33 -7.42
CA VAL A 134 -8.98 11.90 -7.61
C VAL A 134 -9.91 12.87 -6.93
N ILE A 135 -11.00 13.23 -7.59
CA ILE A 135 -12.06 14.07 -7.04
C ILE A 135 -13.26 13.17 -6.79
N ILE A 136 -13.74 13.14 -5.55
CA ILE A 136 -14.97 12.47 -5.14
C ILE A 136 -15.77 13.49 -4.36
N ASP A 137 -16.93 13.87 -4.91
CA ASP A 137 -17.75 14.97 -4.40
C ASP A 137 -16.90 16.25 -4.19
N ASP A 138 -16.93 16.83 -2.99
CA ASP A 138 -16.18 18.05 -2.64
C ASP A 138 -14.74 17.78 -2.14
N TYR A 139 -14.31 16.51 -2.14
CA TYR A 139 -12.97 16.10 -1.73
C TYR A 139 -12.06 15.90 -2.94
N ALA A 140 -10.87 16.48 -2.85
CA ALA A 140 -9.73 16.09 -3.66
C ALA A 140 -8.81 15.17 -2.84
N ILE A 141 -8.37 14.08 -3.45
CA ILE A 141 -7.47 13.08 -2.86
C ILE A 141 -6.15 13.11 -3.62
N ILE A 142 -5.06 13.35 -2.91
CA ILE A 142 -3.70 13.42 -3.47
C ILE A 142 -2.75 12.49 -2.72
N GLY A 143 -1.72 12.01 -3.42
CA GLY A 143 -0.73 11.07 -2.91
C GLY A 143 0.68 11.65 -2.73
N ILE A 144 1.39 11.17 -1.72
CA ILE A 144 2.83 11.30 -1.52
C ILE A 144 3.41 9.89 -1.36
N GLU A 145 4.31 9.50 -2.24
CA GLU A 145 4.98 8.21 -2.19
C GLU A 145 6.34 8.30 -1.48
N GLY A 146 6.90 7.14 -1.16
CA GLY A 146 8.26 7.02 -0.63
C GLY A 146 8.46 7.65 0.75
N SER A 147 9.72 8.00 1.03
CA SER A 147 10.10 8.66 2.28
C SER A 147 11.20 9.71 2.12
N THR A 148 11.47 10.41 3.22
CA THR A 148 12.56 11.37 3.35
C THR A 148 13.86 10.72 3.86
N ASP A 149 13.93 9.39 3.92
CA ASP A 149 15.17 8.67 4.26
C ASP A 149 15.99 8.44 2.98
N ASN A 150 17.17 9.05 2.91
CA ASN A 150 18.04 9.02 1.72
C ASN A 150 18.64 7.64 1.43
N LEU A 151 18.48 6.67 2.33
CA LEU A 151 18.86 5.28 2.11
C LEU A 151 17.73 4.44 1.50
N SER A 152 16.50 4.98 1.42
CA SER A 152 15.36 4.26 0.89
C SER A 152 15.41 4.11 -0.64
N PRO A 153 14.97 2.96 -1.20
CA PRO A 153 14.77 2.77 -2.63
C PRO A 153 13.98 3.87 -3.34
N LEU A 154 12.93 4.39 -2.70
CA LEU A 154 12.12 5.52 -3.18
C LEU A 154 12.21 6.67 -2.21
N TYR A 155 13.20 7.53 -2.47
CA TYR A 155 13.52 8.69 -1.67
C TYR A 155 13.05 9.98 -2.36
N HIS A 156 12.41 10.84 -1.57
CA HIS A 156 12.12 12.23 -1.92
C HIS A 156 12.65 13.16 -0.84
N THR A 157 13.36 14.20 -1.24
CA THR A 157 13.75 15.28 -0.35
C THR A 157 12.51 16.02 0.17
N GLU A 158 12.62 16.64 1.35
CA GLU A 158 11.57 17.50 1.89
C GLU A 158 11.19 18.64 0.92
N LYS A 159 12.15 19.11 0.11
CA LYS A 159 11.89 20.12 -0.92
C LYS A 159 11.00 19.56 -2.03
N GLU A 160 11.28 18.35 -2.51
CA GLU A 160 10.46 17.70 -3.55
C GLU A 160 9.04 17.43 -3.05
N ILE A 161 8.88 16.93 -1.83
CA ILE A 161 7.56 16.73 -1.22
C ILE A 161 6.80 18.06 -1.11
N LYS A 162 7.48 19.13 -0.67
CA LYS A 162 6.90 20.47 -0.59
C LYS A 162 6.44 20.97 -1.96
N ASP A 163 7.32 20.91 -2.97
CA ASP A 163 7.02 21.40 -4.32
C ASP A 163 5.88 20.59 -4.96
N HIS A 164 5.84 19.28 -4.71
CA HIS A 164 4.76 18.39 -5.13
C HIS A 164 3.40 18.81 -4.54
N LEU A 165 3.35 18.98 -3.23
CA LEU A 165 2.15 19.42 -2.50
C LEU A 165 1.67 20.81 -2.97
N GLU A 166 2.60 21.76 -3.13
CA GLU A 166 2.31 23.11 -3.63
C GLU A 166 1.82 23.10 -5.08
N THR A 167 2.24 22.14 -5.89
CA THR A 167 1.75 21.95 -7.26
C THR A 167 0.35 21.34 -7.27
N LYS A 168 0.15 20.24 -6.53
CA LYS A 168 -1.14 19.53 -6.46
C LYS A 168 -2.25 20.40 -5.90
N ILE A 169 -1.99 21.17 -4.83
CA ILE A 169 -3.02 22.03 -4.23
C ILE A 169 -3.55 23.10 -5.20
N LYS A 170 -2.71 23.59 -6.13
CA LYS A 170 -3.13 24.54 -7.17
C LYS A 170 -4.02 23.89 -8.22
N GLN A 171 -3.82 22.61 -8.51
CA GLN A 171 -4.59 21.86 -9.53
C GLN A 171 -6.01 21.53 -9.07
N ILE A 172 -6.23 21.39 -7.76
CA ILE A 172 -7.51 20.91 -7.19
C ILE A 172 -8.49 22.04 -6.81
N GLY A 173 -8.10 23.31 -6.97
CA GLY A 173 -8.93 24.47 -6.63
C GLY A 173 -9.15 24.64 -5.13
N ASP A 174 -10.38 24.96 -4.70
CA ASP A 174 -10.74 25.23 -3.30
C ASP A 174 -11.31 24.01 -2.53
N ARG A 175 -11.30 22.83 -3.15
CA ARG A 175 -11.83 21.59 -2.57
C ARG A 175 -11.20 21.25 -1.22
N GLN A 176 -11.96 20.54 -0.39
CA GLN A 176 -11.43 19.90 0.82
C GLN A 176 -10.41 18.83 0.41
N LEU A 177 -9.39 18.60 1.23
CA LEU A 177 -8.24 17.78 0.87
C LEU A 177 -8.10 16.58 1.79
N ILE A 178 -7.90 15.42 1.16
CA ILE A 178 -7.44 14.19 1.78
C ILE A 178 -6.07 13.87 1.21
N ILE A 179 -5.09 13.66 2.08
CA ILE A 179 -3.73 13.32 1.68
C ILE A 179 -3.47 11.86 2.04
N VAL A 180 -3.05 11.06 1.07
CA VAL A 180 -2.50 9.74 1.31
C VAL A 180 -0.99 9.87 1.21
N SER A 181 -0.26 9.56 2.26
CA SER A 181 1.19 9.70 2.29
C SER A 181 1.78 8.45 2.89
N HIS A 182 2.70 7.76 2.20
CA HIS A 182 3.35 6.61 2.81
C HIS A 182 4.04 7.03 4.12
N SER A 183 4.88 8.07 4.07
CA SER A 183 5.49 8.66 5.25
C SER A 183 4.49 9.51 6.06
N PRO A 184 4.34 9.29 7.37
CA PRO A 184 3.50 10.13 8.22
C PRO A 184 4.06 11.56 8.37
N PRO A 185 3.26 12.54 8.83
CA PRO A 185 3.77 13.87 9.12
C PRO A 185 4.72 13.85 10.33
N PHE A 186 5.80 14.63 10.27
CA PHE A 186 6.82 14.66 11.34
C PHE A 186 6.19 14.96 12.73
N LYS A 187 6.59 14.18 13.74
CA LYS A 187 6.07 14.19 15.12
C LYS A 187 4.58 13.87 15.28
N ILE A 188 3.95 13.29 14.27
CA ILE A 188 2.53 12.88 14.30
C ILE A 188 2.44 11.44 13.78
N LEU A 189 2.31 10.48 14.72
CA LEU A 189 2.23 9.05 14.38
C LEU A 189 3.41 8.56 13.52
N ASP A 190 4.61 9.03 13.85
CA ASP A 190 5.84 8.77 13.09
C ASP A 190 7.02 8.27 13.93
N PHE A 191 6.78 7.88 15.19
CA PHE A 191 7.85 7.41 16.06
C PHE A 191 8.18 5.94 15.78
N SER A 192 9.45 5.67 15.48
CA SER A 192 10.00 4.35 15.18
C SER A 192 11.20 4.02 16.09
N ILE A 193 11.46 2.73 16.28
CA ILE A 193 12.61 2.21 17.05
C ILE A 193 13.43 1.16 16.28
N ARG A 194 12.96 0.73 15.10
CA ARG A 194 13.47 -0.47 14.43
C ARG A 194 14.92 -0.34 13.98
N TYR A 195 15.23 0.77 13.29
CA TYR A 195 16.58 1.05 12.77
C TYR A 195 17.29 2.11 13.60
N SER A 196 16.51 3.07 14.12
CA SER A 196 16.95 4.04 15.11
C SER A 196 15.73 4.53 15.90
N GLN A 197 15.97 4.95 17.13
CA GLN A 197 14.92 5.57 17.95
C GLN A 197 14.72 7.02 17.49
N GLY A 198 13.58 7.32 16.88
CA GLY A 198 13.35 8.66 16.34
C GLY A 198 12.04 8.87 15.61
N HIS A 199 11.88 10.10 15.14
CA HIS A 199 10.76 10.55 14.31
C HIS A 199 11.16 10.46 12.83
N ILE A 200 10.44 9.64 12.06
CA ILE A 200 10.77 9.33 10.65
C ILE A 200 9.79 9.98 9.66
N GLY A 201 8.90 10.86 10.14
CA GLY A 201 7.91 11.52 9.30
C GLY A 201 8.44 12.72 8.52
N SER A 202 7.68 13.18 7.52
CA SER A 202 8.02 14.34 6.68
C SER A 202 7.67 15.67 7.36
N ASN A 203 8.65 16.56 7.41
CA ASN A 203 8.48 17.95 7.84
C ASN A 203 7.68 18.76 6.83
N ALA A 204 7.91 18.56 5.53
CA ALA A 204 7.18 19.24 4.47
C ALA A 204 5.67 18.95 4.54
N LEU A 205 5.30 17.68 4.75
CA LEU A 205 3.90 17.29 4.96
C LEU A 205 3.32 17.94 6.22
N ARG A 206 4.04 17.90 7.34
CA ARG A 206 3.60 18.52 8.59
C ARG A 206 3.35 20.03 8.43
N ASP A 207 4.28 20.74 7.81
CA ASP A 207 4.20 22.18 7.57
C ASP A 207 3.06 22.52 6.61
N PHE A 208 2.85 21.69 5.58
CA PHE A 208 1.74 21.84 4.64
C PHE A 208 0.38 21.69 5.34
N ILE A 209 0.21 20.67 6.19
CA ILE A 209 -1.01 20.49 6.99
C ILE A 209 -1.23 21.71 7.89
N GLN A 210 -0.18 22.19 8.58
CA GLN A 210 -0.31 23.36 9.45
C GLN A 210 -0.81 24.60 8.69
N LYS A 211 -0.23 24.88 7.51
CA LYS A 211 -0.60 26.03 6.66
C LYS A 211 -2.00 25.91 6.05
N ASN A 212 -2.46 24.70 5.79
CA ASN A 212 -3.71 24.42 5.07
C ASN A 212 -4.74 23.69 5.94
N SER A 213 -4.66 23.82 7.27
CA SER A 213 -5.48 23.04 8.22
C SER A 213 -6.99 23.29 8.10
N ASN A 214 -7.41 24.39 7.48
CA ASN A 214 -8.81 24.65 7.14
C ASN A 214 -9.31 23.83 5.95
N ARG A 215 -8.40 23.29 5.13
CA ARG A 215 -8.72 22.52 3.91
C ARG A 215 -8.36 21.05 4.04
N VAL A 216 -7.24 20.72 4.69
CA VAL A 216 -6.80 19.34 4.90
C VAL A 216 -7.63 18.73 6.02
N ARG A 217 -8.56 17.84 5.67
CA ARG A 217 -9.45 17.19 6.64
C ARG A 217 -8.87 15.89 7.17
N LEU A 218 -8.14 15.18 6.33
CA LEU A 218 -7.65 13.84 6.62
C LEU A 218 -6.28 13.59 5.98
N VAL A 219 -5.39 12.94 6.74
CA VAL A 219 -4.14 12.35 6.25
C VAL A 219 -4.13 10.86 6.60
N ILE A 220 -3.94 10.00 5.61
CA ILE A 220 -3.82 8.56 5.75
C ILE A 220 -2.37 8.17 5.46
N SER A 221 -1.74 7.41 6.36
CA SER A 221 -0.32 7.09 6.28
C SER A 221 0.05 5.66 6.66
N GLY A 222 1.28 5.26 6.31
CA GLY A 222 1.91 3.98 6.62
C GLY A 222 3.24 4.15 7.34
N HIS A 223 4.25 3.35 6.97
CA HIS A 223 5.69 3.48 7.27
C HIS A 223 6.09 3.28 8.75
N SER A 224 5.41 3.95 9.67
CA SER A 224 5.68 3.86 11.11
C SER A 224 4.88 2.73 11.75
N HIS A 225 5.35 1.49 11.61
CA HIS A 225 4.66 0.26 12.04
C HIS A 225 4.20 0.29 13.52
N LEU A 226 4.99 0.90 14.40
CA LEU A 226 4.64 1.07 15.84
C LEU A 226 3.44 1.99 16.06
N GLN A 227 3.15 2.85 15.10
CA GLN A 227 2.03 3.80 15.12
C GLN A 227 0.84 3.29 14.31
N GLY A 228 0.98 2.18 13.60
CA GLY A 228 -0.09 1.49 12.92
C GLY A 228 -1.27 1.15 13.83
N GLY A 229 -2.49 1.39 13.36
CA GLY A 229 -3.71 1.19 14.16
C GLY A 229 -4.08 2.39 15.04
N LYS A 230 -3.50 3.56 14.78
CA LYS A 230 -3.73 4.77 15.59
C LYS A 230 -4.17 5.94 14.73
N SER A 231 -4.95 6.81 15.34
CA SER A 231 -5.32 8.12 14.79
C SER A 231 -4.99 9.22 15.79
N LYS A 232 -4.77 10.44 15.28
CA LYS A 232 -4.49 11.62 16.08
C LYS A 232 -4.96 12.87 15.35
N GLU A 233 -5.61 13.76 16.08
CA GLU A 233 -5.94 15.08 15.57
C GLU A 233 -4.71 16.02 15.66
N PHE A 234 -4.49 16.78 14.60
CA PHE A 234 -3.51 17.85 14.56
C PHE A 234 -4.11 19.06 13.87
N LYS A 235 -4.31 20.15 14.64
CA LYS A 235 -5.14 21.29 14.21
C LYS A 235 -6.55 20.79 13.88
N ASN A 236 -7.08 21.09 12.70
CA ASN A 236 -8.41 20.64 12.27
C ASN A 236 -8.32 19.47 11.29
N THR A 237 -7.22 18.72 11.35
CA THR A 237 -6.90 17.59 10.46
C THR A 237 -6.77 16.31 11.27
N TYR A 238 -7.45 15.26 10.83
CA TYR A 238 -7.24 13.91 11.37
C TYR A 238 -6.08 13.23 10.66
N VAL A 239 -5.13 12.68 11.42
CA VAL A 239 -4.03 11.87 10.90
C VAL A 239 -4.24 10.42 11.32
N VAL A 240 -4.21 9.51 10.37
CA VAL A 240 -4.38 8.07 10.55
C VAL A 240 -3.11 7.37 10.10
N ASN A 241 -2.57 6.49 10.92
CA ASN A 241 -1.50 5.58 10.51
C ASN A 241 -2.04 4.15 10.46
N CYS A 242 -2.18 3.62 9.25
CA CYS A 242 -2.76 2.32 8.94
C CYS A 242 -1.72 1.25 8.58
N SER A 243 -0.46 1.46 8.96
CA SER A 243 0.60 0.45 8.82
C SER A 243 0.25 -0.83 9.58
N SER A 244 0.45 -1.98 8.94
CA SER A 244 0.54 -3.27 9.62
C SER A 244 1.97 -3.51 10.09
N HIS A 245 2.16 -4.32 11.12
CA HIS A 245 3.51 -4.70 11.53
C HIS A 245 3.99 -5.86 10.67
N ASP A 246 5.30 -6.03 10.55
CA ASP A 246 5.94 -6.97 9.63
C ASP A 246 6.63 -8.16 10.33
N ASN A 247 6.39 -8.38 11.62
CA ASN A 247 6.81 -9.64 12.24
C ASN A 247 5.86 -10.75 11.79
N TYR A 248 6.39 -11.97 11.60
CA TYR A 248 5.57 -13.13 11.26
C TYR A 248 4.44 -13.32 12.28
N GLY A 249 3.21 -13.50 11.79
CA GLY A 249 2.01 -13.64 12.64
C GLY A 249 1.46 -12.32 13.21
N GLU A 250 1.95 -11.16 12.78
CA GLU A 250 1.32 -9.88 13.12
C GLU A 250 0.03 -9.67 12.30
N PRO A 251 -1.07 -9.27 12.95
CA PRO A 251 -2.35 -9.12 12.26
C PRO A 251 -2.37 -7.90 11.34
N GLY A 252 -3.22 -7.96 10.33
CA GLY A 252 -3.48 -6.83 9.45
C GLY A 252 -4.30 -5.76 10.14
N LYS A 253 -3.92 -4.48 9.96
CA LYS A 253 -4.64 -3.33 10.53
C LYS A 253 -5.33 -2.53 9.44
N ILE A 254 -6.62 -2.29 9.62
CA ILE A 254 -7.47 -1.60 8.65
C ILE A 254 -8.19 -0.45 9.33
N ALA A 255 -8.04 0.75 8.79
CA ALA A 255 -8.84 1.90 9.17
C ALA A 255 -10.12 1.94 8.34
N ILE A 256 -11.25 2.18 9.00
CA ILE A 256 -12.55 2.44 8.39
C ILE A 256 -12.90 3.87 8.75
N ILE A 257 -12.97 4.73 7.74
CA ILE A 257 -13.08 6.17 7.92
C ILE A 257 -14.34 6.65 7.22
N ASP A 258 -15.28 7.20 7.99
CA ASP A 258 -16.48 7.84 7.47
C ASP A 258 -16.28 9.35 7.57
N ILE A 259 -16.05 9.99 6.42
CA ILE A 259 -15.81 11.43 6.31
C ILE A 259 -17.01 12.16 5.71
N SER A 260 -17.36 13.28 6.31
CA SER A 260 -18.41 14.23 5.90
C SER A 260 -17.90 15.66 6.12
N ASP A 261 -18.68 16.64 5.66
CA ASP A 261 -18.31 18.06 5.78
C ASP A 261 -17.96 18.44 7.23
N ASP A 262 -18.77 17.97 8.18
CA ASP A 262 -18.66 18.35 9.59
C ASP A 262 -17.83 17.37 10.43
N ASN A 263 -17.77 16.09 10.04
CA ASN A 263 -17.23 15.03 10.90
C ASN A 263 -16.32 14.04 10.16
N VAL A 264 -15.31 13.54 10.88
CA VAL A 264 -14.48 12.41 10.47
C VAL A 264 -14.55 11.36 11.58
N ASP A 265 -15.27 10.28 11.33
CA ASP A 265 -15.32 9.12 12.24
C ASP A 265 -14.30 8.06 11.81
N ILE A 266 -13.57 7.51 12.78
CA ILE A 266 -12.47 6.58 12.52
C ILE A 266 -12.65 5.37 13.43
N SER A 267 -12.88 4.22 12.81
CA SER A 267 -12.91 2.92 13.49
C SER A 267 -11.86 1.98 12.90
N TRP A 268 -11.54 0.91 13.64
CA TRP A 268 -10.47 -0.01 13.29
C TRP A 268 -10.98 -1.44 13.22
N LYS A 269 -10.50 -2.17 12.20
CA LYS A 269 -10.59 -3.63 12.14
C LYS A 269 -9.18 -4.21 12.15
N THR A 270 -8.98 -5.17 13.01
CA THR A 270 -7.79 -6.02 13.04
C THR A 270 -8.14 -7.38 12.44
N LEU A 271 -7.35 -7.86 11.49
CA LEU A 271 -7.51 -9.18 10.86
C LEU A 271 -6.47 -10.14 11.45
N TYR A 272 -6.93 -11.08 12.27
CA TYR A 272 -6.09 -12.14 12.81
C TYR A 272 -6.12 -13.35 11.88
N GLU A 273 -4.95 -13.78 11.48
CA GLU A 273 -4.75 -14.99 10.70
C GLU A 273 -4.57 -16.20 11.62
N LEU A 274 -4.77 -17.41 11.12
CA LEU A 274 -4.52 -18.61 11.91
C LEU A 274 -3.05 -18.71 12.37
N SER A 275 -2.11 -18.15 11.60
CA SER A 275 -0.68 -18.06 11.97
C SER A 275 -0.42 -17.21 13.22
N THR A 276 -1.38 -16.39 13.66
CA THR A 276 -1.27 -15.63 14.92
C THR A 276 -1.57 -16.48 16.15
N ILE A 277 -2.12 -17.70 15.98
CA ILE A 277 -2.48 -18.58 17.09
C ILE A 277 -1.27 -19.44 17.47
N PRO A 278 -0.86 -19.46 18.76
CA PRO A 278 0.21 -20.35 19.22
C PRO A 278 -0.06 -21.81 18.83
N LEU A 279 0.98 -22.51 18.39
CA LEU A 279 0.95 -23.93 17.95
C LEU A 279 0.29 -24.19 16.59
N ILE A 280 -0.25 -23.17 15.91
CA ILE A 280 -0.59 -23.28 14.49
C ILE A 280 0.66 -22.95 13.67
N GLY A 281 1.48 -23.98 13.42
CA GLY A 281 2.55 -23.90 12.42
C GLY A 281 2.03 -24.12 11.00
N ASP A 282 2.89 -23.93 10.00
CA ASP A 282 2.54 -23.94 8.57
C ASP A 282 1.73 -25.17 8.15
N LYS A 283 2.13 -26.38 8.59
CA LYS A 283 1.40 -27.62 8.28
C LYS A 283 -0.03 -27.66 8.84
N THR A 284 -0.25 -27.05 10.01
CA THR A 284 -1.57 -26.98 10.64
C THR A 284 -2.41 -25.91 9.93
N TYR A 285 -1.78 -24.77 9.59
CA TYR A 285 -2.40 -23.71 8.80
C TYR A 285 -2.93 -24.26 7.46
N GLU A 286 -2.10 -24.99 6.70
CA GLU A 286 -2.49 -25.60 5.42
C GLU A 286 -3.69 -26.53 5.58
N LYS A 287 -3.65 -27.45 6.56
CA LYS A 287 -4.75 -28.38 6.82
C LYS A 287 -6.06 -27.69 7.19
N LEU A 288 -6.00 -26.61 7.97
CA LEU A 288 -7.18 -25.81 8.31
C LEU A 288 -7.74 -25.13 7.05
N GLY A 289 -6.85 -24.60 6.20
CA GLY A 289 -7.22 -24.02 4.90
C GLY A 289 -7.89 -25.01 3.95
N GLU A 290 -7.43 -26.26 3.89
CA GLU A 290 -8.08 -27.34 3.13
C GLU A 290 -9.53 -27.60 3.58
N HIS A 291 -9.86 -27.26 4.82
CA HIS A 291 -11.21 -27.39 5.39
C HIS A 291 -11.99 -26.06 5.37
N GLY A 292 -11.50 -25.05 4.65
CA GLY A 292 -12.14 -23.73 4.53
C GLY A 292 -12.02 -22.85 5.78
N ILE A 293 -11.18 -23.22 6.74
CA ILE A 293 -10.88 -22.43 7.93
C ILE A 293 -9.64 -21.60 7.62
N LEU A 294 -9.82 -20.30 7.43
CA LEU A 294 -8.78 -19.34 7.06
C LEU A 294 -8.57 -18.28 8.15
N GLN A 295 -9.58 -18.03 8.99
CA GLN A 295 -9.58 -16.97 9.98
C GLN A 295 -9.85 -17.49 11.39
N VAL A 296 -9.34 -16.78 12.39
CA VAL A 296 -9.49 -17.14 13.80
C VAL A 296 -10.97 -17.22 14.20
N GLU A 297 -11.81 -16.34 13.66
CA GLU A 297 -13.24 -16.31 13.93
C GLU A 297 -13.96 -17.61 13.52
N GLN A 298 -13.45 -18.33 12.53
CA GLN A 298 -14.04 -19.59 12.06
C GLN A 298 -13.73 -20.77 12.98
N LEU A 299 -12.75 -20.65 13.90
CA LEU A 299 -12.48 -21.67 14.92
C LEU A 299 -13.48 -21.64 16.08
N ALA A 300 -14.24 -20.54 16.21
CA ALA A 300 -15.21 -20.35 17.29
C ALA A 300 -16.65 -20.74 16.88
N ALA A 301 -16.85 -21.19 15.63
CA ALA A 301 -18.13 -21.60 15.06
C ALA A 301 -18.32 -23.12 15.15
#